data_AF-A0A7X8PBK4-F1
#
_entry.id   AF-A0A7X8PBK4-F1
#
_cell.length_a   1.000
_cell.length_b   1.000
_cell.length_c   1.000
_cell.angle_alpha   90.00
_cell.angle_beta   90.00
_cell.angle_gamma   90.00
#
_symmetry.space_group_name_H-M   'P 1'
#
loop_
_entity.id
_entity.type
_entity.pdbx_description
1 polymer ?
#
loop_
_entity_poly.entity_id
_entity_poly.type
_entity_poly.pdbx_seq_one_letter_code
_entity_poly.pdbx_strand_id
1 'polypeptide(L)' 'MSRIDQARIADALLNAPGWARVGISDPKPFLREDAALELASAILRQVEAPEPSPARQDHLI' A
#
# COMPACT_ATOMS: atom_id res chain seq x y z
N MET A 1 7.62 -13.01 15.29
CA MET A 1 7.05 -12.60 13.98
C MET A 1 7.03 -11.09 13.95
N SER A 2 7.68 -10.46 12.97
CA SER A 2 7.61 -9.00 12.80
C SER A 2 6.14 -8.62 12.57
N ARG A 3 5.59 -7.76 13.43
CA ARG A 3 4.20 -7.30 13.27
C ARG A 3 4.17 -6.44 12.02
N ILE A 4 3.47 -6.89 11.00
CA ILE A 4 3.21 -6.05 9.84
C ILE A 4 2.41 -4.85 10.35
N ASP A 5 2.97 -3.66 10.18
CA ASP A 5 2.36 -2.43 10.65
C ASP A 5 1.13 -2.12 9.81
N GLN A 6 -0.03 -2.11 10.46
CA GLN A 6 -1.30 -1.81 9.82
C GLN A 6 -1.28 -0.41 9.18
N ALA A 7 -0.57 0.56 9.77
CA ALA A 7 -0.43 1.89 9.19
C ALA A 7 0.36 1.84 7.87
N ARG A 8 1.43 1.05 7.79
CA ARG A 8 2.21 0.86 6.55
C ARG A 8 1.38 0.19 5.45
N ILE A 9 0.53 -0.78 5.81
CA ILE A 9 -0.39 -1.38 4.84
C ILE A 9 -1.38 -0.34 4.32
N ALA A 10 -1.99 0.45 5.22
CA ALA A 10 -2.95 1.48 4.84
C ALA A 10 -2.30 2.53 3.92
N ASP A 11 -1.09 2.98 4.23
CA ASP A 11 -0.33 3.90 3.38
C ASP A 11 -0.02 3.29 2.02
N ALA A 12 0.36 2.02 1.95
CA ALA A 12 0.62 1.33 0.69
C ALA A 12 -0.62 1.26 -0.20
N LEU A 13 -1.78 0.98 0.40
CA LEU A 13 -3.06 0.95 -0.31
C LEU A 13 -3.43 2.35 -0.84
N LEU A 14 -3.25 3.40 -0.04
CA LEU A 14 -3.57 4.77 -0.44
C LEU A 14 -2.64 5.31 -1.54
N ASN A 15 -1.38 4.86 -1.55
CA ASN A 15 -0.37 5.25 -2.54
C ASN A 15 -0.36 4.36 -3.80
N ALA A 16 -1.11 3.26 -3.81
CA ALA A 16 -1.22 2.41 -5.00
C ALA A 16 -1.83 3.18 -6.20
N PRO A 17 -1.53 2.77 -7.44
CA PRO A 17 -2.11 3.39 -8.63
C PRO A 17 -3.64 3.50 -8.55
N GLY A 18 -4.20 4.64 -8.95
CA GLY A 18 -5.65 4.90 -8.82
C GLY A 18 -6.51 3.88 -9.56
N TRP A 19 -6.02 3.37 -10.70
CA TRP A 19 -6.70 2.32 -11.46
C TRP A 19 -6.82 1.00 -10.67
N ALA A 20 -5.82 0.64 -9.86
CA ALA A 20 -5.81 -0.60 -9.09
C ALA A 20 -6.77 -0.52 -7.89
N ARG A 21 -6.82 0.64 -7.21
CA ARG A 21 -7.78 0.89 -6.14
C ARG A 21 -9.23 0.78 -6.60
N VAL A 22 -9.54 1.31 -7.78
CA VAL A 22 -10.89 1.21 -8.37
C VAL A 22 -11.13 -0.19 -8.94
N GLY A 23 -10.11 -0.80 -9.55
CA GLY A 23 -10.20 -2.05 -10.29
C GLY A 23 -10.55 -3.27 -9.45
N ILE A 24 -10.29 -3.28 -8.14
CA ILE A 24 -10.59 -4.43 -7.26
C ILE A 24 -12.08 -4.78 -7.21
N SER A 25 -12.95 -3.80 -7.51
CA SER A 25 -14.41 -3.96 -7.55
C SER A 25 -14.97 -3.94 -8.99
N ASP A 26 -14.12 -4.03 -10.02
CA ASP A 26 -14.58 -4.00 -11.42
C ASP A 26 -15.45 -5.23 -11.72
N PRO A 27 -16.53 -5.11 -12.51
CA PRO A 27 -17.36 -6.26 -12.90
C PRO A 27 -16.58 -7.31 -13.72
N LYS A 28 -15.55 -6.91 -14.48
CA LYS A 28 -14.76 -7.83 -15.30
C LYS A 28 -13.70 -8.55 -14.44
N PRO A 29 -13.69 -9.89 -14.41
CA PRO A 29 -12.78 -10.65 -13.56
C PRO A 29 -11.29 -10.33 -13.78
N PHE A 30 -10.87 -10.25 -15.04
CA PHE A 30 -9.47 -9.97 -15.37
C PHE A 30 -8.99 -8.62 -14.83
N LEU A 31 -9.86 -7.58 -14.82
CA LEU A 31 -9.51 -6.27 -14.27
C LEU A 31 -9.37 -6.32 -12.75
N ARG A 32 -10.18 -7.12 -12.05
CA ARG A 32 -10.02 -7.33 -10.60
C ARG A 32 -8.72 -8.05 -10.28
N GLU A 33 -8.35 -9.05 -11.08
CA GLU A 33 -7.11 -9.81 -10.90
C GLU A 33 -5.88 -8.93 -11.11
N ASP A 34 -5.85 -8.17 -12.21
CA ASP A 34 -4.76 -7.21 -12.49
C ASP A 34 -4.64 -6.16 -11.37
N ALA A 35 -5.77 -5.63 -10.90
CA ALA A 35 -5.81 -4.68 -9.79
C ALA A 35 -5.30 -5.31 -8.49
N ALA A 36 -5.70 -6.55 -8.19
CA ALA A 36 -5.24 -7.25 -6.99
C ALA A 36 -3.72 -7.47 -7.00
N LEU A 37 -3.15 -7.84 -8.14
CA LEU A 37 -1.71 -8.02 -8.32
C LEU A 37 -0.95 -6.71 -8.11
N GLU A 38 -1.44 -5.60 -8.66
CA GLU A 38 -0.80 -4.30 -8.47
C GLU A 38 -0.89 -3.82 -7.01
N LEU A 39 -2.04 -3.99 -6.35
CA LEU A 39 -2.19 -3.67 -4.92
C LEU A 39 -1.26 -4.51 -4.05
N ALA A 40 -1.13 -5.80 -4.34
CA ALA A 40 -0.18 -6.67 -3.66
C ALA A 40 1.27 -6.20 -3.86
N SER A 41 1.64 -5.82 -5.09
CA SER A 41 2.97 -5.29 -5.39
C SER A 41 3.25 -3.99 -4.64
N ALA A 42 2.27 -3.08 -4.54
CA ALA A 42 2.40 -1.85 -3.77
C ALA A 42 2.64 -2.12 -2.27
N ILE A 43 1.91 -3.07 -1.68
CA ILE A 43 2.10 -3.50 -0.29
C ILE A 43 3.50 -4.09 -0.10
N LEU A 44 3.94 -5.00 -0.98
CA LEU A 44 5.25 -5.63 -0.88
C LEU A 44 6.38 -4.62 -0.96
N ARG A 45 6.33 -3.69 -1.92
CA ARG A 45 7.32 -2.59 -2.03
C ARG A 45 7.44 -1.83 -0.71
N GLN A 46 6.33 -1.54 -0.04
CA GLN A 46 6.35 -0.77 1.19
C GLN A 46 6.69 -1.59 2.43
N VAL A 47 6.42 -2.90 2.45
CA VAL A 47 6.78 -3.80 3.57
C VAL A 47 8.26 -4.22 3.49
N GLU A 48 8.75 -4.51 2.29
CA GLU A 48 10.12 -4.97 2.02
C GLU A 48 11.12 -3.81 1.99
N ALA A 49 10.71 -2.59 1.66
CA ALA A 49 11.57 -1.41 1.80
C ALA A 49 11.70 -1.01 3.28
N PRO A 50 12.90 -1.08 3.89
CA PRO A 50 13.18 -0.45 5.15
C PRO A 50 13.53 1.01 4.85
N GLU A 51 12.55 1.91 4.80
CA GLU A 51 12.87 3.34 4.78
C GLU A 51 13.42 3.75 6.17
N PRO A 52 14.55 4.49 6.25
CA PRO A 52 15.05 5.04 7.49
C PRO A 52 14.01 6.05 8.01
N SER A 53 13.42 5.75 9.16
CA SER A 53 12.50 6.66 9.86
C SER A 53 13.11 8.06 9.95
N PRO A 54 12.59 9.10 9.29
CA PRO A 54 12.89 10.45 9.71
C PRO A 54 12.20 10.59 11.06
N ALA A 55 13.01 10.73 12.12
CA ALA A 55 12.54 11.03 13.46
C ALA A 55 11.44 12.08 13.35
N ARG A 56 10.22 11.71 13.77
CA ARG A 56 9.08 12.60 13.94
C ARG A 56 9.60 13.85 14.66
N GLN A 57 9.81 14.93 13.92
CA GLN A 57 10.05 16.24 14.50
C GLN A 57 8.70 16.65 15.05
N ASP A 58 8.54 16.46 16.36
CA ASP A 58 7.39 16.94 17.11
C ASP A 58 7.19 18.41 16.77
N HIS A 59 6.04 18.71 16.17
CA HIS A 59 5.62 20.07 15.88
C HIS A 59 5.27 20.75 17.20
N LEU A 60 6.31 21.23 17.90
CA LEU A 60 6.21 22.30 18.88
C LEU A 60 6.13 23.61 18.09
N ILE A 61 4.93 24.15 17.85
CA ILE A 61 4.55 25.56 18.02
C ILE A 61 3.04 25.61 18.31
#